data_AF-A0A182K9K9-F1
#
_entry.id   AF-A0A182K9K9-F1
#
_cell.length_a   1.000
_cell.length_b   1.000
_cell.length_c   1.000
_cell.angle_alpha   90.00
_cell.angle_beta   90.00
_cell.angle_gamma   90.00
#
_symmetry.space_group_name_H-M   'P 1'
#
loop_
_entity.id
_entity.type
_entity.pdbx_description
1 polymer ?
#
loop_
_entity_poly.entity_id
_entity_poly.type
_entity_poly.pdbx_seq_one_letter_code
_entity_poly.pdbx_strand_id
1 'polypeptide(L)'
;MYFYKQKLLHASQLKKLYDHKYSCTNVSLMDPFLQPWWCWLVSKVPLWLAPNLITIVGLLINIATTLILISFSPNGREEPPRWSSALCGIGLFIYQSLDAIDGKQARRTNSSSPLGELFDHGCDSISTVFVALSACISVQLGYYPRWMFFQCFCAMTLFYCAHWQTYVSGTLRFGRIDVTEAQCTIIGIHLISAIFGPSIWMTKVRLGST
;
A
#
# COMPACT_ATOMS: atom_id res chain seq x y z
N MET A 1 30.34 6.53 -6.04
CA MET A 1 28.94 6.97 -6.20
C MET A 1 28.88 7.94 -7.38
N TYR A 2 28.58 7.42 -8.58
CA TYR A 2 28.45 8.25 -9.79
C TYR A 2 27.15 9.06 -9.67
N PHE A 3 27.24 10.27 -9.13
CA PHE A 3 26.14 11.22 -9.20
C PHE A 3 25.93 11.63 -10.66
N TYR A 4 24.71 11.46 -11.15
CA TYR A 4 24.28 11.85 -12.50
C TYR A 4 24.69 13.31 -12.78
N LYS A 5 25.61 13.53 -13.73
CA LYS A 5 25.95 14.87 -14.24
C LYS A 5 24.84 15.48 -15.10
N GLN A 6 23.87 14.68 -15.55
CA GLN A 6 22.75 15.15 -16.34
C GLN A 6 21.53 15.41 -15.44
N LYS A 7 20.88 16.56 -15.64
CA LYS A 7 19.58 16.84 -15.01
C LYS A 7 18.57 15.77 -15.48
N LEU A 8 18.03 15.00 -14.53
CA LEU A 8 17.01 13.97 -14.79
C LEU A 8 15.73 14.54 -15.42
N LEU A 9 15.41 15.82 -15.13
CA LEU A 9 14.22 16.49 -15.63
C LEU A 9 14.58 17.70 -16.49
N HIS A 10 13.92 17.82 -17.64
CA HIS A 10 13.95 19.01 -18.48
C HIS A 10 13.22 20.18 -17.80
N ALA A 11 13.57 21.41 -18.18
CA ALA A 11 12.95 22.62 -17.62
C ALA A 11 11.42 22.65 -17.79
N SER A 12 10.91 22.10 -18.90
CA SER A 12 9.47 21.95 -19.15
C SER A 12 8.79 20.98 -18.17
N GLN A 13 9.47 19.89 -17.79
CA GLN A 13 8.96 18.93 -16.80
C GLN A 13 9.00 19.53 -15.39
N LEU A 14 10.05 20.28 -15.07
CA LEU A 14 10.17 20.99 -13.79
C LEU A 14 9.05 22.02 -13.62
N LYS A 15 8.74 22.77 -14.69
CA LYS A 15 7.63 23.72 -14.70
C LYS A 15 6.29 23.04 -14.47
N LYS A 16 6.04 21.89 -15.11
CA LYS A 16 4.81 21.11 -14.87
C LYS A 16 4.67 20.63 -13.42
N LEU A 17 5.76 20.23 -12.77
CA LEU A 17 5.75 19.87 -11.35
C LEU A 17 5.43 21.08 -10.46
N TYR A 18 5.97 22.25 -10.80
CA TYR A 18 5.71 23.49 -10.06
C TYR A 18 4.26 23.96 -10.21
N ASP A 19 3.70 23.85 -11.41
CA ASP A 19 2.32 24.26 -11.72
C ASP A 19 1.27 23.22 -11.26
N HIS A 20 1.70 22.02 -10.83
CA HIS A 20 0.81 20.95 -10.37
C HIS A 20 0.00 21.39 -9.15
N LYS A 21 -1.30 21.09 -9.17
CA LYS A 21 -2.21 21.31 -8.05
C LYS A 21 -2.87 19.99 -7.71
N TYR A 22 -2.81 19.63 -6.42
CA TYR A 22 -3.48 18.46 -5.91
C TYR A 22 -4.97 18.49 -6.26
N SER A 23 -5.44 17.43 -6.90
CA SER A 23 -6.84 17.23 -7.25
C SER A 23 -7.17 15.75 -7.11
N CYS A 24 -8.13 15.44 -6.25
CA CYS A 24 -8.64 14.08 -6.08
C CYS A 24 -10.16 14.05 -6.02
N THR A 25 -10.75 12.97 -6.54
CA THR A 25 -12.16 12.62 -6.30
C THR A 25 -12.21 11.27 -5.63
N ASN A 26 -12.99 11.14 -4.56
CA ASN A 26 -13.03 9.92 -3.76
C ASN A 26 -14.47 9.50 -3.47
N VAL A 27 -14.81 8.27 -3.87
CA VAL A 27 -16.09 7.61 -3.60
C VAL A 27 -15.89 6.20 -3.01
N SER A 28 -14.74 5.98 -2.34
CA SER A 28 -14.42 4.73 -1.65
C SER A 28 -15.50 4.38 -0.62
N LEU A 29 -15.77 3.08 -0.50
CA LEU A 29 -16.73 2.54 0.45
C LEU A 29 -16.19 2.56 1.87
N MET A 30 -14.90 2.28 2.06
CA MET A 30 -14.27 2.16 3.37
C MET A 30 -13.79 3.48 3.97
N ASP A 31 -13.43 4.44 3.14
CA ASP A 31 -12.93 5.74 3.59
C ASP A 31 -13.85 6.45 4.60
N PRO A 32 -15.18 6.55 4.42
CA PRO A 32 -16.06 7.17 5.40
C PRO A 32 -16.00 6.51 6.79
N PHE A 33 -15.75 5.20 6.85
CA PHE A 33 -15.67 4.47 8.11
C PHE A 33 -14.31 4.63 8.81
N LEU A 34 -13.23 4.79 8.04
CA LEU A 34 -11.88 4.99 8.57
C LEU A 34 -11.54 6.46 8.82
N GLN A 35 -12.28 7.39 8.22
CA GLN A 35 -12.06 8.83 8.40
C GLN A 35 -12.08 9.28 9.86
N PRO A 36 -13.00 8.84 10.75
CA PRO A 36 -12.95 9.19 12.17
C PRO A 36 -11.66 8.73 12.84
N TRP A 37 -11.18 7.53 12.50
CA TRP A 37 -9.91 6.98 12.98
C TRP A 37 -8.73 7.84 12.51
N TRP A 38 -8.63 8.15 11.22
CA TRP A 38 -7.54 8.97 10.67
C TRP A 38 -7.55 10.41 11.21
N CYS A 39 -8.73 11.02 11.37
CA CYS A 39 -8.87 12.35 11.97
C CYS A 39 -8.44 12.36 13.45
N TRP A 40 -8.81 11.32 14.20
CA TRP A 40 -8.31 11.17 15.56
C TRP A 40 -6.79 10.96 15.58
N LEU A 41 -6.27 10.09 14.73
CA LEU A 41 -4.84 9.74 14.70
C LEU A 41 -3.98 10.95 14.33
N VAL A 42 -4.33 11.70 13.28
CA VAL A 42 -3.59 12.92 12.91
C VAL A 42 -3.63 13.95 14.03
N SER A 43 -4.71 14.03 14.83
CA SER A 43 -4.78 14.96 15.99
C SER A 43 -3.75 14.63 17.07
N LYS A 44 -3.29 13.37 17.16
CA LYS A 44 -2.26 12.91 18.09
C LYS A 44 -0.84 13.11 17.56
N VAL A 45 -0.68 13.36 16.27
CA VAL A 45 0.63 13.65 15.67
C VAL A 45 1.08 15.06 16.12
N PRO A 46 2.33 15.20 16.61
CA PRO A 46 2.85 16.51 16.99
C PRO A 46 3.13 17.38 15.74
N LEU A 47 2.96 18.69 15.89
CA LEU A 47 3.08 19.64 14.76
C LEU A 47 4.48 19.75 14.15
N TRP A 48 5.52 19.36 14.88
CA TRP A 48 6.89 19.35 14.38
C TRP A 48 7.19 18.15 13.47
N LEU A 49 6.35 17.11 13.50
CA LEU A 49 6.57 15.91 12.71
C LEU A 49 6.22 16.17 11.25
N ALA A 50 7.22 16.06 10.38
CA ALA A 50 7.07 16.26 8.94
C ALA A 50 6.20 15.15 8.32
N PRO A 51 5.29 15.49 7.37
CA PRO A 51 4.47 14.50 6.65
C PRO A 51 5.30 13.38 6.01
N ASN A 52 6.35 13.72 5.26
CA ASN A 52 7.19 12.74 4.58
C ASN A 52 7.89 11.76 5.54
N LEU A 53 8.09 12.15 6.80
CA LEU A 53 8.62 11.23 7.81
C LEU A 53 7.56 10.20 8.23
N ILE A 54 6.30 10.60 8.31
CA ILE A 54 5.17 9.68 8.55
C ILE A 54 5.12 8.63 7.42
N THR A 55 5.19 9.08 6.16
CA THR A 55 5.24 8.23 4.97
C THR A 55 6.38 7.20 5.05
N ILE A 56 7.62 7.65 5.32
CA ILE A 56 8.79 6.75 5.43
C ILE A 56 8.62 5.74 6.56
N VAL A 57 8.15 6.17 7.72
CA VAL A 57 7.95 5.28 8.88
C VAL A 57 6.93 4.20 8.53
N GLY A 58 5.80 4.57 7.90
CA GLY A 58 4.83 3.60 7.40
C GLY A 58 5.44 2.60 6.43
N LEU A 59 6.17 3.09 5.42
CA LEU A 59 6.82 2.25 4.42
C LEU A 59 7.81 1.26 5.07
N LEU A 60 8.66 1.74 5.98
CA LEU A 60 9.64 0.90 6.67
C LEU A 60 8.98 -0.18 7.52
N ILE A 61 7.87 0.13 8.19
CA ILE A 61 7.09 -0.86 8.95
C ILE A 61 6.57 -1.94 8.01
N ASN A 62 5.91 -1.56 6.91
CA ASN A 62 5.36 -2.54 5.96
C ASN A 62 6.44 -3.42 5.34
N ILE A 63 7.58 -2.84 4.96
CA ILE A 63 8.74 -3.57 4.44
C ILE A 63 9.26 -4.55 5.50
N ALA A 64 9.51 -4.08 6.73
CA ALA A 64 10.09 -4.92 7.77
C ALA A 64 9.19 -6.11 8.12
N THR A 65 7.88 -5.88 8.31
CA THR A 65 6.94 -6.97 8.61
C THR A 65 6.85 -7.96 7.46
N THR A 66 6.83 -7.46 6.22
CA THR A 66 6.79 -8.32 5.03
C THR A 66 8.08 -9.13 4.85
N LEU A 67 9.25 -8.54 5.09
CA LEU A 67 10.53 -9.25 5.01
C LEU A 67 10.64 -10.37 6.06
N ILE A 68 10.10 -10.16 7.26
CA ILE A 68 9.99 -11.22 8.28
C ILE A 68 9.14 -12.37 7.73
N LEU A 69 7.98 -12.09 7.15
CA LEU A 69 7.12 -13.11 6.55
C LEU A 69 7.82 -13.86 5.39
N ILE A 70 8.48 -13.13 4.49
CA ILE A 70 9.27 -13.68 3.37
C ILE A 70 10.38 -14.58 3.89
N SER A 71 11.04 -14.25 5.01
CA SER A 71 12.11 -15.07 5.56
C SER A 71 11.65 -16.48 5.98
N PHE A 72 10.37 -16.63 6.35
CA PHE A 72 9.78 -17.92 6.70
C PHE A 72 9.21 -18.68 5.50
N SER A 73 8.77 -17.98 4.45
CA SER A 73 8.35 -18.62 3.20
C SER A 73 8.81 -17.86 1.95
N PRO A 74 10.08 -18.01 1.54
CA PRO A 74 10.66 -17.27 0.41
C PRO A 74 10.03 -17.61 -0.94
N ASN A 75 9.50 -18.83 -1.08
CA ASN A 75 8.84 -19.30 -2.31
C ASN A 75 7.31 -19.25 -2.22
N GLY A 76 6.76 -18.79 -1.08
CA GLY A 76 5.32 -18.72 -0.82
C GLY A 76 4.61 -20.07 -0.74
N ARG A 77 5.30 -21.14 -0.35
CA ARG A 77 4.73 -22.49 -0.17
C ARG A 77 4.77 -22.97 1.27
N GLU A 78 5.86 -22.70 1.99
CA GLU A 78 5.96 -23.05 3.40
C GLU A 78 4.85 -22.35 4.20
N GLU A 79 4.43 -22.96 5.29
CA GLU A 79 3.47 -22.33 6.20
C GLU A 79 4.24 -21.42 7.17
N PRO A 80 4.22 -20.09 6.97
CA PRO A 80 4.89 -19.19 7.91
C PRO A 80 4.25 -19.27 9.30
N PRO A 81 5.01 -19.02 10.38
CA PRO A 81 4.46 -18.95 11.72
C PRO A 81 3.28 -17.98 11.78
N ARG A 82 2.17 -18.40 12.39
CA ARG A 82 0.90 -17.64 12.44
C ARG A 82 1.05 -16.21 12.98
N TRP A 83 1.97 -15.99 13.91
CA TRP A 83 2.27 -14.67 14.44
C TRP A 83 2.89 -13.73 13.40
N SER A 84 3.61 -14.27 12.40
CA SER A 84 4.21 -13.46 11.33
C SER A 84 3.13 -12.95 10.35
N SER A 85 2.10 -13.74 10.07
CA SER A 85 0.90 -13.25 9.36
C SER A 85 0.16 -12.19 10.17
N ALA A 86 -0.01 -12.37 11.48
CA ALA A 86 -0.60 -11.34 12.34
C ALA A 86 0.22 -10.04 12.32
N LEU A 87 1.55 -10.17 12.38
CA LEU A 87 2.47 -9.04 12.30
C LEU A 87 2.35 -8.29 10.96
N CYS A 88 2.22 -9.01 9.83
CA CYS A 88 1.95 -8.38 8.54
C CYS A 88 0.59 -7.67 8.49
N GLY A 89 -0.47 -8.28 9.04
CA GLY A 89 -1.78 -7.63 9.12
C GLY A 89 -1.75 -6.34 9.93
N ILE A 90 -1.09 -6.35 11.09
CA ILE A 90 -0.90 -5.17 11.94
C ILE A 90 0.00 -4.14 11.25
N GLY A 91 1.11 -4.57 10.65
CA GLY A 91 2.06 -3.71 9.95
C GLY A 91 1.41 -2.99 8.76
N LEU A 92 0.59 -3.70 7.98
CA LEU A 92 -0.17 -3.14 6.87
C LEU A 92 -1.24 -2.15 7.35
N PHE A 93 -1.94 -2.45 8.45
CA PHE A 93 -2.89 -1.51 9.05
C PHE A 93 -2.21 -0.23 9.56
N ILE A 94 -1.03 -0.36 10.17
CA ILE A 94 -0.23 0.79 10.60
C ILE A 94 0.22 1.60 9.37
N TYR A 95 0.77 0.95 8.35
CA TYR A 95 1.15 1.64 7.11
C TYR A 95 -0.03 2.39 6.49
N GLN A 96 -1.18 1.73 6.26
CA GLN A 96 -2.40 2.38 5.76
C GLN A 96 -2.81 3.59 6.62
N SER A 97 -2.73 3.45 7.95
CA SER A 97 -3.11 4.53 8.85
C SER A 97 -2.14 5.72 8.78
N LEU A 98 -0.84 5.46 8.62
CA LEU A 98 0.19 6.50 8.51
C LEU A 98 0.14 7.20 7.13
N ASP A 99 -0.07 6.42 6.09
CA ASP A 99 -0.33 6.86 4.71
C ASP A 99 -1.52 7.84 4.67
N ALA A 100 -2.68 7.41 5.19
CA ALA A 100 -3.89 8.24 5.15
C ALA A 100 -3.79 9.56 5.96
N ILE A 101 -2.87 9.67 6.92
CA ILE A 101 -2.72 10.88 7.75
C ILE A 101 -1.61 11.81 7.28
N ASP A 102 -0.69 11.41 6.41
CA ASP A 102 0.43 12.26 6.04
C ASP A 102 -0.03 13.52 5.28
N GLY A 103 -0.97 13.40 4.35
CA GLY A 103 -1.58 14.49 3.62
C GLY A 103 -2.54 15.31 4.49
N LYS A 104 -3.10 14.70 5.55
CA LYS A 104 -3.86 15.44 6.57
C LYS A 104 -2.92 16.27 7.44
N GLN A 105 -1.77 15.71 7.80
CA GLN A 105 -0.73 16.42 8.52
C GLN A 105 -0.17 17.57 7.68
N ALA A 106 0.11 17.34 6.39
CA ALA A 106 0.60 18.37 5.48
C ALA A 106 -0.33 19.58 5.38
N ARG A 107 -1.65 19.34 5.35
CA ARG A 107 -2.67 20.39 5.41
C ARG A 107 -2.69 21.09 6.77
N ARG A 108 -2.55 20.34 7.86
CA ARG A 108 -2.52 20.87 9.24
C ARG A 108 -1.30 21.75 9.52
N THR A 109 -0.15 21.44 8.91
CA THR A 109 1.12 22.16 9.07
C THR A 109 1.40 23.18 7.97
N ASN A 110 0.46 23.39 7.03
CA ASN A 110 0.65 24.24 5.85
C ASN A 110 1.90 23.88 5.03
N SER A 111 2.24 22.59 4.95
CA SER A 111 3.40 22.06 4.23
C SER A 111 3.04 21.18 3.04
N SER A 112 1.79 21.27 2.55
CA SER A 112 1.36 20.59 1.32
C SER A 112 2.15 21.08 0.11
N SER A 113 2.69 20.16 -0.68
CA SER A 113 3.44 20.49 -1.90
C SER A 113 3.35 19.37 -2.94
N PRO A 114 3.48 19.68 -4.24
CA PRO A 114 3.55 18.66 -5.30
C PRO A 114 4.68 17.65 -5.11
N LEU A 115 5.79 18.08 -4.51
CA LEU A 115 6.92 17.20 -4.21
C LEU A 115 6.59 16.22 -3.08
N GLY A 116 5.84 16.68 -2.06
CA GLY A 116 5.36 15.81 -0.98
C GLY A 116 4.41 14.73 -1.51
N GLU A 117 3.46 15.10 -2.37
CA GLU A 117 2.55 14.18 -3.05
C GLU A 117 3.30 13.17 -3.93
N LEU A 118 4.29 13.62 -4.71
CA LEU A 118 5.13 12.72 -5.50
C LEU A 118 5.93 11.75 -4.62
N PHE A 119 6.40 12.22 -3.47
CA PHE A 119 7.15 11.40 -2.52
C PHE A 119 6.28 10.31 -1.88
N ASP A 120 5.06 10.67 -1.48
CA ASP A 120 4.04 9.78 -0.95
C ASP A 120 3.71 8.64 -1.93
N HIS A 121 3.27 8.98 -3.14
CA HIS A 121 2.97 8.00 -4.18
C HIS A 121 4.19 7.17 -4.63
N GLY A 122 5.39 7.75 -4.53
CA GLY A 122 6.64 7.01 -4.71
C GLY A 122 6.79 5.90 -3.66
N CYS A 123 6.51 6.21 -2.40
CA CYS A 123 6.51 5.22 -1.31
C CYS A 123 5.41 4.17 -1.51
N ASP A 124 4.21 4.56 -1.93
CA ASP A 124 3.11 3.63 -2.25
C ASP A 124 3.48 2.62 -3.32
N SER A 125 4.21 3.05 -4.34
CA SER A 125 4.66 2.18 -5.42
C SER A 125 5.59 1.06 -4.90
N ILE A 126 6.47 1.40 -3.95
CA ILE A 126 7.35 0.44 -3.29
C ILE A 126 6.53 -0.47 -2.37
N SER A 127 5.67 0.13 -1.54
CA SER A 127 4.81 -0.59 -0.60
C SER A 127 3.94 -1.63 -1.32
N THR A 128 3.37 -1.29 -2.48
CA THR A 128 2.54 -2.17 -3.30
C THR A 128 3.24 -3.49 -3.65
N VAL A 129 4.56 -3.47 -3.89
CA VAL A 129 5.35 -4.69 -4.13
C VAL A 129 5.31 -5.61 -2.91
N PHE A 130 5.57 -5.08 -1.73
CA PHE A 130 5.59 -5.84 -0.48
C PHE A 130 4.19 -6.31 -0.10
N VAL A 131 3.17 -5.47 -0.26
CA VAL A 131 1.77 -5.86 -0.04
C VAL A 131 1.37 -7.03 -0.94
N ALA A 132 1.67 -6.96 -2.24
CA ALA A 132 1.35 -8.04 -3.19
C ALA A 132 2.06 -9.36 -2.85
N LEU A 133 3.36 -9.30 -2.52
CA LEU A 133 4.13 -10.48 -2.12
C LEU A 133 3.63 -11.08 -0.80
N SER A 134 3.36 -10.24 0.21
CA SER A 134 2.84 -10.69 1.50
C SER A 134 1.50 -11.40 1.35
N ALA A 135 0.60 -10.88 0.49
CA ALA A 135 -0.68 -11.50 0.19
C ALA A 135 -0.51 -12.88 -0.45
N CYS A 136 0.42 -13.00 -1.42
CA CYS A 136 0.73 -14.28 -2.05
C CYS A 136 1.23 -15.32 -1.04
N ILE A 137 2.10 -14.93 -0.11
CA ILE A 137 2.63 -15.83 0.92
C ILE A 137 1.53 -16.25 1.90
N SER A 138 0.72 -15.30 2.37
CA SER A 138 -0.34 -15.60 3.35
C SER A 138 -1.40 -16.57 2.83
N VAL A 139 -1.58 -16.68 1.51
CA VAL A 139 -2.48 -17.66 0.88
C VAL A 139 -1.76 -18.84 0.22
N GLN A 140 -0.45 -19.00 0.46
CA GLN A 140 0.41 -20.04 -0.11
C GLN A 140 0.34 -20.14 -1.65
N LEU A 141 0.27 -18.99 -2.33
CA LEU A 141 0.11 -18.90 -3.78
C LEU A 141 1.36 -19.42 -4.54
N GLY A 142 2.46 -19.70 -3.85
CA GLY A 142 3.66 -20.33 -4.41
C GLY A 142 3.44 -21.75 -4.95
N TYR A 143 2.37 -22.43 -4.53
CA TYR A 143 1.91 -23.68 -5.16
C TYR A 143 1.32 -23.45 -6.55
N TYR A 144 0.95 -22.21 -6.87
CA TYR A 144 0.34 -21.81 -8.14
C TYR A 144 1.10 -20.64 -8.79
N PRO A 145 2.33 -20.86 -9.31
CA PRO A 145 3.19 -19.77 -9.80
C PRO A 145 2.55 -18.87 -10.87
N ARG A 146 1.67 -19.42 -11.72
CA ARG A 146 0.92 -18.65 -12.72
C ARG A 146 -0.03 -17.65 -12.08
N TRP A 147 -0.73 -18.07 -11.01
CA TRP A 147 -1.64 -17.21 -10.26
C TRP A 147 -0.87 -16.19 -9.41
N MET A 148 0.26 -16.59 -8.83
CA MET A 148 1.17 -15.66 -8.14
C MET A 148 1.68 -14.56 -9.08
N PHE A 149 2.17 -14.93 -10.27
CA PHE A 149 2.59 -13.96 -11.29
C PHE A 149 1.43 -13.04 -11.68
N PHE A 150 0.26 -13.62 -12.00
CA PHE A 150 -0.91 -12.85 -12.41
C PHE A 150 -1.33 -11.84 -11.33
N GLN A 151 -1.39 -12.26 -10.06
CA GLN A 151 -1.74 -11.38 -8.94
C GLN A 151 -0.75 -10.22 -8.78
N CYS A 152 0.55 -10.50 -8.75
CA CYS A 152 1.58 -9.45 -8.64
C CYS A 152 1.54 -8.49 -9.84
N PHE A 153 1.35 -9.03 -11.04
CA PHE A 153 1.22 -8.23 -12.26
C PHE A 153 -0.01 -7.32 -12.22
N CYS A 154 -1.17 -7.87 -11.82
CA CYS A 154 -2.40 -7.11 -11.66
C CYS A 154 -2.26 -6.00 -10.62
N ALA A 155 -1.70 -6.29 -9.44
CA ALA A 155 -1.48 -5.29 -8.40
C ALA A 155 -0.65 -4.10 -8.91
N MET A 156 0.46 -4.38 -9.59
CA MET A 156 1.33 -3.33 -10.12
C MET A 156 0.69 -2.57 -11.30
N THR A 157 -0.02 -3.28 -12.18
CA THR A 157 -0.69 -2.67 -13.33
C THR A 157 -1.84 -1.77 -12.90
N LEU A 158 -2.64 -2.18 -11.91
CA LEU A 158 -3.72 -1.34 -11.38
C LEU A 158 -3.17 -0.06 -10.74
N PHE A 159 -2.11 -0.18 -9.92
CA PHE A 159 -1.43 0.99 -9.34
C PHE A 159 -0.88 1.93 -10.42
N TYR A 160 -0.21 1.37 -11.44
CA TYR A 160 0.28 2.14 -12.58
C TYR A 160 -0.85 2.84 -13.34
N CYS A 161 -1.96 2.14 -13.62
CA CYS A 161 -3.11 2.70 -14.33
C CYS A 161 -3.75 3.86 -13.57
N ALA A 162 -3.85 3.80 -12.24
CA ALA A 162 -4.36 4.91 -11.42
C ALA A 162 -3.49 6.18 -11.57
N HIS A 163 -2.16 6.01 -11.57
CA HIS A 163 -1.22 7.11 -11.76
C HIS A 163 -1.17 7.61 -13.21
N TRP A 164 -1.29 6.70 -14.18
CA TRP A 164 -1.42 7.05 -15.59
C TRP A 164 -2.69 7.87 -15.85
N GLN A 165 -3.82 7.48 -15.27
CA GLN A 165 -5.06 8.25 -15.34
C GLN A 165 -4.87 9.64 -14.74
N THR A 166 -4.17 9.75 -13.61
CA THR A 166 -3.86 11.03 -12.96
C THR A 166 -2.97 11.89 -13.84
N TYR A 167 -1.95 11.31 -14.47
CA TYR A 167 -1.07 11.98 -15.41
C TYR A 167 -1.83 12.56 -16.61
N VAL A 168 -2.80 11.83 -17.15
CA VAL A 168 -3.60 12.27 -18.31
C VAL A 168 -4.69 13.27 -17.94
N SER A 169 -5.40 13.04 -16.82
CA SER A 169 -6.59 13.82 -16.45
C SER A 169 -6.30 14.98 -15.47
N GLY A 170 -5.13 14.99 -14.83
CA GLY A 170 -4.78 15.93 -13.77
C GLY A 170 -5.56 15.73 -12.47
N THR A 171 -6.23 14.58 -12.29
CA THR A 171 -7.00 14.28 -11.06
C THR A 171 -6.92 12.80 -10.73
N LEU A 172 -6.54 12.49 -9.49
CA LEU A 172 -6.56 11.13 -8.96
C LEU A 172 -7.98 10.75 -8.59
N ARG A 173 -8.53 9.71 -9.21
CA ARG A 173 -9.93 9.31 -9.00
C ARG A 173 -9.97 7.96 -8.32
N PHE A 174 -10.40 7.95 -7.07
CA PHE A 174 -10.64 6.73 -6.31
C PHE A 174 -12.06 6.23 -6.58
N GLY A 175 -12.17 4.97 -7.01
CA GLY A 175 -13.42 4.27 -7.23
C GLY A 175 -14.08 3.82 -5.93
N ARG A 176 -15.16 3.04 -6.06
CA ARG A 176 -15.84 2.42 -4.90
C ARG A 176 -15.02 1.29 -4.26
N ILE A 177 -14.27 0.57 -5.08
CA ILE A 177 -13.32 -0.45 -4.65
C ILE A 177 -11.97 0.02 -5.16
N ASP A 178 -11.12 0.46 -4.25
CA ASP A 178 -9.83 1.04 -4.56
C ASP A 178 -8.78 0.61 -3.52
N VAL A 179 -7.69 1.36 -3.39
CA VAL A 179 -6.55 1.06 -2.52
C VAL A 179 -6.98 0.74 -1.08
N THR A 180 -7.89 1.52 -0.48
CA THR A 180 -8.36 1.29 0.90
C THR A 180 -9.03 -0.08 1.05
N GLU A 181 -9.98 -0.42 0.18
CA GLU A 181 -10.66 -1.72 0.18
C GLU A 181 -9.69 -2.88 -0.06
N ALA A 182 -8.76 -2.71 -1.00
CA ALA A 182 -7.75 -3.71 -1.30
C ALA A 182 -6.84 -3.98 -0.10
N GLN A 183 -6.33 -2.92 0.55
CA GLN A 183 -5.50 -3.04 1.75
C GLN A 183 -6.27 -3.67 2.91
N CYS A 184 -7.52 -3.27 3.17
CA CYS A 184 -8.35 -3.88 4.21
C CYS A 184 -8.66 -5.36 3.93
N THR A 185 -8.85 -5.73 2.66
CA THR A 185 -9.01 -7.12 2.25
C THR A 185 -7.74 -7.92 2.55
N ILE A 186 -6.56 -7.37 2.24
CA ILE A 186 -5.27 -8.04 2.49
C ILE A 186 -4.97 -8.13 3.99
N ILE A 187 -5.33 -7.11 4.78
CA ILE A 187 -5.30 -7.18 6.25
C ILE A 187 -6.19 -8.34 6.72
N GLY A 188 -7.41 -8.47 6.18
CA GLY A 188 -8.31 -9.59 6.45
C GLY A 188 -7.68 -10.95 6.13
N ILE A 189 -7.02 -11.08 4.97
CA ILE A 189 -6.29 -12.29 4.57
C ILE A 189 -5.22 -12.64 5.59
N HIS A 190 -4.40 -11.66 6.00
CA HIS A 190 -3.36 -11.84 7.01
C HIS A 190 -3.92 -12.31 8.35
N LEU A 191 -5.04 -11.74 8.79
CA LEU A 191 -5.71 -12.12 10.04
C LEU A 191 -6.32 -13.52 9.96
N ILE A 192 -6.93 -13.89 8.84
CA ILE A 192 -7.44 -15.24 8.62
C ILE A 192 -6.29 -16.25 8.67
N SER A 193 -5.18 -16.00 7.98
CA SER A 193 -3.99 -16.85 8.03
C SER A 193 -3.38 -16.91 9.44
N ALA A 194 -3.47 -15.84 10.24
CA ALA A 194 -3.05 -15.86 11.63
C ALA A 194 -3.97 -16.72 12.54
N ILE A 195 -5.28 -16.71 12.30
CA ILE A 195 -6.28 -17.39 13.15
C ILE A 195 -6.47 -18.87 12.77
N PHE A 196 -6.35 -19.21 11.48
CA PHE A 196 -6.61 -20.57 11.00
C PHE A 196 -5.37 -21.28 10.44
N GLY A 197 -4.27 -20.54 10.25
CA GLY A 197 -3.11 -21.02 9.51
C GLY A 197 -3.25 -20.74 8.01
N PRO A 198 -2.17 -20.42 7.28
CA PRO A 198 -2.18 -20.28 5.83
C PRO A 198 -2.79 -21.47 5.07
N SER A 199 -2.70 -22.67 5.64
CA SER A 199 -3.26 -23.90 5.07
C SER A 199 -4.78 -23.87 4.85
N ILE A 200 -5.52 -22.98 5.54
CA ILE A 200 -6.96 -22.79 5.33
C ILE A 200 -7.30 -22.50 3.87
N TRP A 201 -6.45 -21.72 3.18
CA TRP A 201 -6.64 -21.33 1.79
C TRP A 201 -6.46 -22.47 0.79
N MET A 202 -5.83 -23.57 1.24
CA MET A 202 -5.61 -24.79 0.46
C MET A 202 -6.72 -25.83 0.65
N THR A 203 -7.72 -25.53 1.48
CA THR A 203 -8.82 -26.46 1.79
C THR A 203 -9.69 -26.71 0.57
N LYS A 204 -9.76 -27.97 0.13
CA LYS A 204 -10.65 -28.38 -0.97
C LYS A 204 -12.08 -28.48 -0.46
N VAL A 205 -12.95 -27.57 -0.91
CA VAL A 205 -14.40 -27.69 -0.71
C VAL A 205 -14.92 -28.72 -1.71
N ARG A 206 -15.53 -29.81 -1.22
CA ARG A 206 -16.28 -30.73 -2.08
C ARG A 206 -17.54 -30.01 -2.56
N LEU A 207 -17.47 -29.42 -3.75
CA LEU A 207 -18.68 -29.08 -4.50
C LEU A 207 -19.34 -30.42 -4.85
N GLY A 208 -20.55 -30.64 -4.32
CA GLY A 208 -21.24 -31.93 -4.40
C GLY A 208 -21.18 -32.50 -5.81
N SER A 209 -20.74 -33.76 -5.92
CA SER A 209 -20.88 -34.54 -7.14
C SER A 209 -22.37 -34.82 -7.36
N THR A 210 -23.01 -34.06 -8.26
CA THR A 210 -24.18 -34.54 -8.99
C THR A 210 -23.73 -35.35 -10.18
#